data_AF-A0A356I9P9-F1
#
_entry.id   AF-A0A356I9P9-F1
#
_cell.length_a   1.000
_cell.length_b   1.000
_cell.length_c   1.000
_cell.angle_alpha   90.00
_cell.angle_beta   90.00
_cell.angle_gamma   90.00
#
_symmetry.space_group_name_H-M   'P 1'
#
loop_
_entity.id
_entity.type
_entity.pdbx_description
1 polymer ?
#
loop_
_entity_poly.entity_id
_entity_poly.type
_entity_poly.pdbx_seq_one_letter_code
_entity_poly.pdbx_strand_id
1 'polypeptide(L)' 'VKIAAKELTNVNVEQYFVRVKEHEKFDTMTRLMDVDQPELSIVFGRTKRRVDELTRGLKLRGFRAEGIHGDLDQNK' A
#
# COMPACT_ATOMS: atom_id res chain seq x y z
N VAL A 1 -26.80 -14.15 -18.62
CA VAL A 1 -25.60 -14.61 -17.87
C VAL A 1 -24.51 -13.56 -18.04
N LYS A 2 -24.17 -12.80 -16.98
CA LYS A 2 -23.06 -11.83 -17.05
C LYS A 2 -21.76 -12.59 -16.85
N ILE A 3 -20.97 -12.68 -17.92
CA ILE A 3 -19.64 -13.27 -17.91
C ILE A 3 -18.75 -12.33 -17.09
N ALA A 4 -18.21 -12.81 -15.97
CA ALA A 4 -17.19 -12.07 -15.23
C ALA A 4 -16.02 -11.82 -16.19
N ALA A 5 -15.66 -10.56 -16.40
CA ALA A 5 -14.51 -10.22 -17.21
C ALA A 5 -13.30 -10.89 -16.57
N LYS A 6 -12.72 -11.85 -17.29
CA LYS A 6 -11.43 -12.44 -16.96
C LYS A 6 -10.44 -11.30 -17.06
N GLU A 7 -10.13 -10.65 -15.93
CA GLU A 7 -9.15 -9.55 -15.92
C GLU A 7 -7.88 -10.09 -16.58
N LEU A 8 -7.46 -9.44 -17.66
CA LEU A 8 -6.13 -9.63 -18.21
C LEU A 8 -5.17 -9.22 -17.08
N THR A 9 -4.70 -10.18 -16.29
CA THR A 9 -3.54 -9.97 -15.45
C THR A 9 -2.40 -9.56 -16.37
N ASN A 10 -2.01 -8.30 -16.28
CA ASN A 10 -0.93 -7.75 -17.09
C ASN A 10 0.31 -8.63 -16.89
N VAL A 11 0.85 -9.17 -17.98
CA VAL A 11 2.00 -10.10 -17.95
C VAL A 11 3.25 -9.45 -17.34
N ASN A 12 3.26 -8.12 -17.23
CA ASN A 12 4.34 -7.34 -16.63
C ASN A 12 4.20 -7.14 -15.11
N VAL A 13 3.20 -7.76 -14.46
CA VAL A 13 2.95 -7.62 -13.02
C VAL A 13 2.98 -8.99 -12.35
N GLU A 14 4.04 -9.24 -11.59
CA GLU A 14 4.10 -10.36 -10.66
C GLU A 14 3.22 -10.11 -9.44
N GLN A 15 2.44 -11.11 -9.04
CA GLN A 15 1.44 -10.97 -7.99
C GLN A 15 1.67 -12.00 -6.88
N TYR A 16 1.70 -11.51 -5.64
CA TYR A 16 1.94 -12.32 -4.45
C TYR A 16 0.89 -11.98 -3.39
N PHE A 17 0.65 -12.92 -2.47
CA PHE A 17 -0.17 -12.67 -1.28
C PHE A 17 0.55 -13.17 -0.02
N VAL A 18 0.35 -12.44 1.08
CA VAL A 18 0.92 -12.81 2.39
C VAL A 18 -0.21 -12.85 3.41
N ARG A 19 -0.39 -13.99 4.07
CA ARG A 19 -1.40 -14.15 5.13
C ARG A 19 -0.82 -13.69 6.47
N VAL A 20 -1.40 -12.64 7.04
CA VAL A 20 -0.98 -12.05 8.31
C VAL A 20 -2.17 -11.62 9.15
N LYS A 21 -2.00 -11.53 10.48
CA LYS A 21 -3.01 -10.91 11.33
C LYS A 21 -2.98 -9.39 11.13
N GLU A 22 -4.10 -8.72 11.38
CA GLU A 22 -4.23 -7.27 11.14
C GLU A 22 -3.15 -6.45 11.86
N HIS A 23 -2.86 -6.79 13.12
CA HIS A 23 -1.86 -6.08 13.92
C HIS A 23 -0.41 -6.30 13.45
N GLU A 24 -0.15 -7.34 12.66
CA GLU A 24 1.18 -7.68 12.14
C GLU A 24 1.43 -7.07 10.75
N LYS A 25 0.38 -6.56 10.07
CA LYS A 25 0.46 -6.07 8.68
C LYS A 25 1.52 -5.02 8.47
N PHE A 26 1.58 -4.03 9.36
CA PHE A 26 2.48 -2.90 9.20
C PHE A 26 3.96 -3.33 9.31
N ASP A 27 4.29 -4.09 10.36
CA ASP A 27 5.66 -4.58 10.55
C ASP A 27 6.05 -5.61 9.47
N THR A 28 5.12 -6.45 9.02
CA THR A 28 5.40 -7.39 7.92
C THR A 28 5.67 -6.64 6.62
N MET A 29 4.82 -5.66 6.27
CA MET A 29 4.98 -4.86 5.04
C MET A 29 6.30 -4.09 5.02
N THR A 30 6.64 -3.42 6.12
CA THR A 30 7.91 -2.66 6.21
C THR A 30 9.12 -3.57 6.15
N ARG A 31 9.06 -4.77 6.77
CA ARG A 31 10.12 -5.77 6.62
C ARG A 31 10.30 -6.25 5.18
N LEU A 32 9.22 -6.39 4.40
CA LEU A 32 9.32 -6.72 2.98
C LEU A 32 10.03 -5.60 2.20
N MET A 33 9.71 -4.34 2.48
CA MET A 33 10.38 -3.19 1.87
C MET A 33 11.86 -3.11 2.25
N ASP A 34 12.23 -3.44 3.48
CA ASP A 34 13.64 -3.44 3.92
C ASP A 34 14.48 -4.51 3.21
N VAL A 35 13.87 -5.66 2.87
CA VAL A 35 14.52 -6.76 2.17
C VAL A 35 14.60 -6.50 0.67
N ASP A 36 13.51 -6.03 0.06
CA ASP A 36 13.39 -5.80 -1.38
C ASP A 36 14.06 -4.49 -1.82
N GLN A 37 14.14 -3.50 -0.93
CA GLN A 37 14.72 -2.17 -1.15
C GLN A 37 14.22 -1.48 -2.44
N PRO A 38 12.90 -1.37 -2.66
CA PRO A 38 12.36 -0.76 -3.88
C PRO A 38 12.69 0.74 -3.93
N GLU A 39 12.98 1.25 -5.14
CA GLU A 39 13.22 2.69 -5.35
C GLU A 39 11.96 3.53 -5.07
N LEU A 40 10.78 3.00 -5.46
CA LEU A 40 9.48 3.60 -5.22
C LEU A 40 8.44 2.54 -4.88
N SER A 41 7.48 2.87 -4.02
CA SER A 41 6.38 1.99 -3.63
C SER A 41 5.07 2.74 -3.49
N ILE A 42 3.97 2.08 -3.84
CA ILE A 42 2.60 2.56 -3.61
C ILE A 42 1.90 1.61 -2.65
N VAL A 43 1.39 2.14 -1.54
CA VAL A 43 0.63 1.38 -0.55
C VAL A 43 -0.81 1.87 -0.52
N PHE A 44 -1.75 0.97 -0.81
CA PHE A 44 -3.17 1.31 -0.80
C PHE A 44 -3.81 1.06 0.57
N GLY A 45 -4.34 2.12 1.18
CA GLY A 45 -5.19 2.05 2.37
C GLY A 45 -6.68 2.10 2.02
N ARG A 46 -7.51 1.33 2.72
CA ARG A 46 -8.98 1.29 2.46
C ARG A 46 -9.69 2.59 2.83
N THR A 47 -9.26 3.28 3.87
CA THR A 47 -9.92 4.47 4.42
C THR A 47 -8.93 5.63 4.56
N LYS A 48 -9.43 6.86 4.55
CA LYS A 48 -8.63 8.08 4.72
C LYS A 48 -7.80 8.02 6.01
N ARG A 49 -8.47 7.73 7.14
CA ARG A 49 -7.81 7.53 8.43
C ARG A 49 -6.69 6.48 8.38
N ARG A 50 -6.88 5.39 7.65
CA ARG A 50 -5.85 4.36 7.51
C ARG A 50 -4.66 4.84 6.69
N VAL A 51 -4.88 5.64 5.65
CA VAL A 51 -3.80 6.29 4.88
C VAL A 51 -3.00 7.23 5.79
N ASP A 52 -3.65 8.01 6.64
CA ASP A 52 -2.95 8.90 7.59
C ASP A 52 -2.13 8.14 8.62
N GLU A 53 -2.72 7.09 9.22
CA GLU A 53 -2.04 6.19 10.15
C GLU A 53 -0.80 5.54 9.52
N LEU A 54 -0.94 5.02 8.30
CA LEU A 54 0.16 4.39 7.55
C LEU A 54 1.26 5.41 7.25
N THR A 55 0.89 6.59 6.76
CA THR A 55 1.85 7.67 6.44
C THR A 55 2.65 8.07 7.67
N ARG A 56 1.97 8.30 8.80
CA ARG A 56 2.64 8.61 10.07
C ARG A 56 3.54 7.47 10.53
N GLY A 57 3.06 6.23 10.48
CA GLY A 57 3.84 5.05 10.86
C GLY A 57 5.11 4.90 10.02
N LEU A 58 5.01 5.08 8.70
CA LEU A 58 6.14 5.01 7.77
C LEU A 58 7.16 6.12 8.05
N LYS A 59 6.71 7.36 8.24
CA LYS A 59 7.59 8.49 8.64
C LYS A 59 8.31 8.21 9.96
N LEU A 60 7.62 7.64 10.96
CA LEU A 60 8.23 7.24 12.24
C LEU A 60 9.27 6.12 12.10
N ARG A 61 9.15 5.25 11.10
CA ARG A 61 10.14 4.22 10.77
C ARG A 61 11.25 4.71 9.84
N GLY A 62 11.28 6.00 9.51
CA GLY A 62 12.34 6.62 8.70
C GLY A 62 12.10 6.57 7.19
N PHE A 63 10.95 6.08 6.73
CA PHE A 63 10.61 6.09 5.32
C PHE A 63 10.18 7.50 4.87
N ARG A 64 10.58 7.88 3.65
CA ARG A 64 10.02 9.04 2.95
C ARG A 64 8.68 8.63 2.34
N ALA A 65 7.58 8.97 3.01
CA ALA A 65 6.23 8.61 2.60
C ALA A 65 5.31 9.82 2.61
N GLU A 66 4.39 9.92 1.65
CA GLU A 66 3.29 10.89 1.65
C GLU A 66 1.97 10.16 1.44
N GLY A 67 0.92 10.63 2.13
CA GLY A 67 -0.42 10.06 2.04
C GLY A 67 -1.24 10.79 0.98
N ILE A 68 -2.05 10.05 0.21
CA ILE A 68 -3.04 10.61 -0.73
C ILE A 68 -4.42 10.05 -0.40
N HIS A 69 -5.37 10.91 -0.03
CA HIS A 69 -6.77 10.56 0.17
C HIS A 69 -7.69 11.73 -0.22
N GLY A 70 -8.97 11.46 -0.46
CA GLY A 70 -9.92 12.44 -1.02
C GLY A 70 -10.32 13.62 -0.12
N ASP A 71 -9.70 13.80 1.04
CA ASP A 71 -9.87 15.00 1.90
C ASP A 71 -8.61 15.87 1.92
N LEU A 72 -7.59 15.52 1.11
CA LEU A 72 -6.49 16.43 0.88
C LEU A 72 -7.02 17.62 0.10
N ASP A 73 -6.73 18.80 0.62
CA ASP A 73 -7.06 20.04 -0.05
C ASP A 73 -6.35 20.05 -1.41
N GLN A 74 -7.13 19.93 -2.49
CA GLN A 74 -6.62 19.82 -3.86
C GLN A 74 -6.14 21.18 -4.40
N ASN A 75 -5.90 22.15 -3.53
CA ASN A 75 -5.46 23.48 -3.91
C ASN A 75 -4.00 23.43 -4.42
N LYS A 76 -3.90 23.24 -5.74
CA LYS A 76 -2.81 23.71 -6.60
C LYS A 76 -3.40 24.56 -7.72
#